data_AF-A0A938FF85-F1
#
_entry.id   AF-A0A938FF85-F1
#
_cell.length_a   1.000
_cell.length_b   1.000
_cell.length_c   1.000
_cell.angle_alpha   90.00
_cell.angle_beta   90.00
_cell.angle_gamma   90.00
#
_symmetry.space_group_name_H-M   'P 1'
#
loop_
_entity.id
_entity.type
_entity.pdbx_description
1 polymer ?
#
loop_
_entity_poly.entity_id
_entity_poly.type
_entity_poly.pdbx_seq_one_letter_code
_entity_poly.pdbx_strand_id
1 'polypeptide(L)' 'MEHKSAFISIVGRPNTGKSTLINALVGEKIAITSHHPNTTRGAI' A
#
# COMPACT_ATOMS: atom_id res chain seq x y z
N MET A 1 12.59 -14.70 23.89
CA MET A 1 12.20 -13.32 23.51
C MET A 1 10.75 -13.35 23.11
N GLU A 2 9.93 -12.47 23.67
CA GLU A 2 8.52 -12.38 23.30
C GLU A 2 8.38 -11.58 22.02
N HIS A 3 7.70 -12.13 21.02
CA HIS A 3 7.45 -11.46 19.76
C HIS A 3 6.11 -10.71 19.84
N LYS A 4 6.13 -9.41 19.56
CA LYS A 4 4.92 -8.58 19.50
C LYS A 4 4.40 -8.56 18.06
N SER A 5 3.09 -8.71 17.91
CA SER A 5 2.39 -8.59 16.62
C SER A 5 1.20 -7.64 16.76
N ALA A 6 0.91 -6.90 15.69
CA ALA A 6 -0.21 -5.96 15.62
C ALA A 6 -0.62 -5.70 14.17
N PHE A 7 -1.86 -5.28 13.94
CA PHE A 7 -2.33 -4.78 12.65
C PHE A 7 -2.06 -3.27 12.54
N ILE A 8 -1.55 -2.84 11.38
CA ILE A 8 -1.22 -1.44 11.10
C ILE A 8 -1.88 -1.03 9.79
N SER A 9 -2.55 0.12 9.80
CA SER A 9 -3.13 0.73 8.59
C SER A 9 -2.33 1.97 8.19
N ILE A 10 -1.99 2.08 6.90
CA ILE A 10 -1.28 3.22 6.31
C ILE A 10 -2.24 4.01 5.45
N VAL A 11 -2.57 5.24 5.86
CA VAL A 11 -3.55 6.11 5.20
C VAL A 11 -2.88 7.38 4.65
N GLY A 12 -3.45 7.96 3.60
CA GLY A 12 -2.95 9.19 3.00
C GLY A 12 -3.48 9.39 1.58
N ARG A 13 -3.25 10.58 1.03
CA ARG A 13 -3.71 10.99 -0.31
C ARG A 13 -3.27 9.98 -1.39
N PRO A 14 -4.02 9.86 -2.50
CA PRO A 14 -3.59 9.06 -3.66
C PRO A 14 -2.16 9.44 -4.09
N ASN A 15 -1.37 8.45 -4.53
CA ASN A 15 -0.01 8.63 -5.05
C ASN A 15 1.06 9.20 -4.07
N THR A 16 0.79 9.31 -2.76
CA THR A 16 1.79 9.72 -1.74
C THR A 16 2.84 8.64 -1.41
N GLY A 17 3.00 7.59 -2.22
CA GLY A 17 4.05 6.58 -2.02
C GLY A 17 3.78 5.51 -0.94
N LYS A 18 2.53 5.40 -0.46
CA LYS A 18 2.12 4.39 0.56
C LYS A 18 2.50 2.95 0.16
N SER A 19 2.19 2.56 -1.08
CA SER A 19 2.53 1.23 -1.60
C SER A 19 4.04 1.01 -1.71
N THR A 20 4.82 2.07 -2.00
CA THR A 20 6.28 2.01 -2.01
C THR A 20 6.83 1.75 -0.61
N LEU A 21 6.31 2.43 0.41
CA LEU A 21 6.69 2.22 1.81
C LEU A 21 6.39 0.79 2.27
N ILE A 22 5.21 0.26 1.95
CA ILE A 22 4.81 -1.11 2.29
C ILE A 22 5.77 -2.13 1.66
N ASN A 23 6.05 -1.97 0.36
CA ASN A 23 6.97 -2.87 -0.35
C ASN A 23 8.39 -2.84 0.22
N ALA A 24 8.86 -1.66 0.65
CA ALA A 24 10.16 -1.53 1.31
C ALA A 24 10.21 -2.19 2.69
N LEU A 25 9.13 -2.08 3.48
CA LEU A 25 9.02 -2.69 4.81
C LEU A 25 8.93 -4.21 4.78
N VAL A 26 8.26 -4.75 3.77
CA VAL A 26 8.10 -6.20 3.61
C VAL A 26 9.26 -6.84 2.85
N GLY A 27 10.06 -6.05 2.13
CA GLY A 27 11.18 -6.55 1.30
C GLY A 27 10.71 -7.26 0.03
N GLU A 28 9.39 -7.36 -0.18
CA GLU A 28 8.75 -7.97 -1.33
C GLU A 28 7.67 -7.03 -1.88
N LYS A 29 7.40 -7.15 -3.20
CA LYS A 29 6.40 -6.33 -3.87
C LYS A 29 4.98 -6.86 -3.62
N ILE A 30 4.46 -6.65 -2.41
CA ILE A 30 3.12 -7.11 -2.01
C ILE A 30 2.01 -6.10 -2.32
N ALA A 31 2.34 -4.82 -2.44
CA ALA A 31 1.40 -3.74 -2.76
C ALA A 31 1.60 -3.30 -4.22
N ILE A 32 0.51 -3.28 -4.99
CA ILE A 32 0.51 -2.77 -6.36
C ILE A 32 0.82 -1.27 -6.31
N THR A 33 1.98 -0.88 -6.82
CA THR A 33 2.39 0.51 -7.08
C THR A 33 1.99 0.85 -8.52
N SER A 34 0.93 1.62 -8.72
CA SER A 34 0.58 2.19 -10.01
C SER A 34 0.52 3.71 -9.90
N HIS A 35 1.10 4.42 -10.87
CA HIS A 35 0.99 5.86 -10.99
C HIS A 35 -0.33 6.31 -11.62
N HIS A 36 -1.18 5.39 -12.07
CA HIS A 36 -2.50 5.73 -12.60
C HIS A 36 -3.48 5.96 -11.44
N PRO A 37 -3.92 7.21 -11.19
CA PRO A 37 -5.07 7.43 -10.33
C PRO A 37 -6.29 6.84 -11.05
N ASN A 38 -6.91 5.83 -10.43
CA ASN A 38 -8.33 5.54 -10.56
C ASN A 38 -8.89 5.72 -11.99
N THR A 39 -8.38 4.97 -12.97
CA THR A 39 -9.01 4.89 -14.29
C THR A 39 -10.31 4.11 -14.14
N THR A 40 -11.35 4.84 -13.73
CA THR A 40 -12.77 4.58 -13.89
C THR A 40 -13.14 3.11 -14.01
N ARG A 41 -13.39 2.43 -12.88
CA ARG A 41 -14.41 1.37 -12.89
C ARG A 41 -15.77 2.06 -12.98
N GLY A 42 -16.10 2.51 -14.19
CA GLY A 42 -17.49 2.74 -14.55
C GLY A 42 -18.15 1.37 -14.50
N ALA A 43 -19.00 1.15 -13.50
CA ALA A 43 -20.02 0.13 -13.61
C ALA A 43 -21.04 0.64 -14.64
N ILE A 44 -20.75 0.39 -15.92
CA ILE A 44 -21.73 0.30 -17.00
C ILE A 44 -21.24 -0.78 -17.96
#